data_AF-R7N4N6-F1
#
_entry.id   AF-R7N4N6-F1
#
_cell.length_a   1.000
_cell.length_b   1.000
_cell.length_c   1.000
_cell.angle_alpha   90.00
_cell.angle_beta   90.00
_cell.angle_gamma   90.00
#
_symmetry.space_group_name_H-M   'P 1'
#
loop_
_entity.id
_entity.type
_entity.pdbx_description
1 polymer ?
#
loop_
_entity_poly.entity_id
_entity_poly.type
_entity_poly.pdbx_seq_one_letter_code
_entity_poly.pdbx_strand_id
1 'polypeptide(L)'
;MSSEKEYILHTFRENFQHKKRKKICLYGTGKHTWELIHELKDYQIIGVVDFAYEGTEYNLLTTEEIKKQADFIVVVARPMLLKKIYMRIRKAIADISVYSIEGINIEQFLLERNINNCLHEASQFILSAEDKFLYDRSVEKLKALPRQEDGNLLIPDLYTFINIFMAPFFVNLFLWVTQQAIKKKCDLLLFQARDGYLFQKMYSEERSQYNKDLPDAFYFYASRQAVISAVNNSIEQENYRQYLKGFSLDKYCNIGIYDFGARGTVQYYLEQIMKRKLHGLYYMKLPLEIGSVEVDSYCGREMNFYQMKTFAQVFYPLLEAFFEAPHGSLKGFDRSGMPIQEEYIGNIHAQNRIYRATMDYYREYRSMWSEKTAPLISVQLLDALMEMIRSPQVKLTEEVRKEFVLKDSFHNETLNFADDILI
;
A
#
# COMPACT_ATOMS: atom_id res chain seq x y z
N MET A 1 2.10 -11.28 -18.67
CA MET A 1 1.59 -11.04 -17.30
C MET A 1 0.25 -11.73 -17.19
N SER A 2 -0.01 -12.49 -16.12
CA SER A 2 -1.30 -13.17 -16.00
C SER A 2 -2.39 -12.18 -15.61
N SER A 3 -3.53 -12.21 -16.28
CA SER A 3 -4.71 -11.43 -15.86
C SER A 3 -5.15 -11.79 -14.43
N GLU A 4 -5.97 -10.95 -13.78
CA GLU A 4 -6.55 -11.30 -12.47
C GLU A 4 -7.27 -12.66 -12.51
N LYS A 5 -8.05 -12.91 -13.58
CA LYS A 5 -8.71 -14.20 -13.82
C LYS A 5 -7.72 -15.36 -13.86
N GLU A 6 -6.66 -15.24 -14.65
CA GLU A 6 -5.65 -16.30 -14.80
C GLU A 6 -4.90 -16.56 -13.49
N TYR A 7 -4.55 -15.50 -12.75
CA TYR A 7 -3.93 -15.64 -11.45
C TYR A 7 -4.84 -16.39 -10.48
N ILE A 8 -6.09 -15.95 -10.33
CA ILE A 8 -7.05 -16.58 -9.41
C ILE A 8 -7.28 -18.05 -9.76
N LEU A 9 -7.45 -18.38 -11.05
CA LEU A 9 -7.63 -19.76 -11.51
C LEU A 9 -6.41 -20.63 -11.23
N HIS A 10 -5.21 -20.12 -11.54
CA HIS A 10 -3.97 -20.85 -11.32
C HIS A 10 -3.75 -21.10 -9.83
N THR A 11 -3.83 -20.06 -9.02
CA THR A 11 -3.65 -20.11 -7.57
C THR A 11 -4.68 -21.04 -6.91
N PHE A 12 -5.95 -20.98 -7.33
CA PHE A 12 -6.97 -21.90 -6.80
C PHE A 12 -6.64 -23.35 -7.14
N ARG A 13 -6.26 -23.63 -8.41
CA ARG A 13 -5.92 -25.00 -8.83
C ARG A 13 -4.72 -25.53 -8.05
N GLU A 14 -3.66 -24.75 -7.93
CA GLU A 14 -2.44 -25.11 -7.21
C GLU A 14 -2.72 -25.50 -5.75
N ASN A 15 -3.52 -24.69 -5.04
CA ASN A 15 -3.74 -24.86 -3.61
C ASN A 15 -4.88 -25.85 -3.27
N PHE A 16 -5.84 -26.05 -4.18
CA PHE A 16 -7.01 -26.90 -3.94
C PHE A 16 -7.04 -28.18 -4.79
N GLN A 17 -6.02 -28.48 -5.61
CA GLN A 17 -5.96 -29.71 -6.44
C GLN A 17 -6.22 -31.01 -5.68
N HIS A 18 -5.79 -31.11 -4.41
CA HIS A 18 -6.00 -32.30 -3.57
C HIS A 18 -7.40 -32.34 -2.92
N LYS A 19 -8.21 -31.30 -3.10
CA LYS A 19 -9.55 -31.14 -2.49
C LYS A 19 -10.68 -31.10 -3.54
N LYS A 20 -10.45 -31.58 -4.77
CA LYS A 20 -11.47 -31.57 -5.85
C LYS A 20 -12.79 -32.23 -5.49
N ARG A 21 -12.74 -33.31 -4.69
CA ARG A 21 -13.92 -34.08 -4.22
C ARG A 21 -14.57 -33.53 -2.95
N LYS A 22 -14.05 -32.43 -2.41
CA LYS A 22 -14.64 -31.75 -1.26
C LYS A 22 -15.68 -30.75 -1.75
N LYS A 23 -16.77 -30.59 -1.00
CA LYS A 23 -17.84 -29.66 -1.29
C LYS A 23 -17.39 -28.24 -0.93
N ILE A 24 -17.06 -27.46 -1.96
CA ILE A 24 -16.50 -26.11 -1.81
C ILE A 24 -17.61 -25.09 -1.93
N CYS A 25 -17.77 -24.23 -0.91
CA CYS A 25 -18.57 -23.02 -1.01
C CYS A 25 -17.66 -21.83 -1.34
N LEU A 26 -18.02 -21.00 -2.32
CA LEU A 26 -17.28 -19.77 -2.60
C LEU A 26 -17.93 -18.58 -1.90
N TYR A 27 -17.12 -17.71 -1.28
CA TYR A 27 -17.61 -16.46 -0.72
C TYR A 27 -17.31 -15.28 -1.65
N GLY A 28 -18.34 -14.47 -1.93
CA GLY A 28 -18.25 -13.20 -2.65
C GLY A 28 -18.93 -13.24 -4.02
N THR A 29 -19.70 -12.19 -4.35
CA THR A 29 -20.51 -12.11 -5.59
C THR A 29 -19.79 -11.46 -6.77
N GLY A 30 -18.50 -11.14 -6.64
CA GLY A 30 -17.70 -10.50 -7.68
C GLY A 30 -17.51 -11.36 -8.93
N LYS A 31 -17.15 -10.71 -10.05
CA LYS A 31 -16.94 -11.33 -11.36
C LYS A 31 -16.09 -12.63 -11.31
N HIS A 32 -14.99 -12.61 -10.54
CA HIS A 32 -14.05 -13.75 -10.48
C HIS A 32 -14.63 -15.00 -9.81
N THR A 33 -15.62 -14.87 -8.93
CA THR A 33 -16.31 -16.02 -8.33
C THR A 33 -17.04 -16.83 -9.40
N TRP A 34 -17.73 -16.13 -10.30
CA TRP A 34 -18.48 -16.76 -11.39
C TRP A 34 -17.55 -17.33 -12.46
N GLU A 35 -16.41 -16.68 -12.72
CA GLU A 35 -15.36 -17.23 -13.57
C GLU A 35 -14.82 -18.55 -13.01
N LEU A 36 -14.59 -18.65 -11.68
CA LEU A 36 -14.19 -19.91 -11.05
C LEU A 36 -15.24 -21.01 -11.24
N ILE A 37 -16.52 -20.72 -11.02
CA ILE A 37 -17.61 -21.70 -11.23
C ILE A 37 -17.68 -22.16 -12.69
N HIS A 38 -17.43 -21.26 -13.64
CA HIS A 38 -17.44 -21.59 -15.05
C HIS A 38 -16.27 -22.50 -15.43
N GLU A 39 -15.06 -22.21 -14.94
CA GLU A 39 -13.80 -22.82 -15.38
C GLU A 39 -13.36 -24.06 -14.57
N LEU A 40 -13.88 -24.24 -13.36
CA LEU A 40 -13.49 -25.32 -12.43
C LEU A 40 -14.55 -26.42 -12.35
N LYS A 41 -14.95 -26.97 -13.50
CA LYS A 41 -15.97 -28.04 -13.59
C LYS A 41 -15.55 -29.36 -12.95
N ASP A 42 -14.26 -29.57 -12.75
CA ASP A 42 -13.67 -30.75 -12.10
C ASP A 42 -13.64 -30.65 -10.58
N TYR A 43 -14.10 -29.53 -10.00
CA TYR A 43 -14.23 -29.31 -8.56
C TYR A 43 -15.70 -29.38 -8.13
N GLN A 44 -15.97 -29.93 -6.95
CA GLN A 44 -17.30 -29.96 -6.37
C GLN A 44 -17.67 -28.61 -5.71
N ILE A 45 -17.79 -27.56 -6.53
CA ILE A 45 -18.29 -26.25 -6.06
C ILE A 45 -19.81 -26.33 -5.91
N ILE A 46 -20.31 -26.21 -4.68
CA ILE A 46 -21.73 -26.39 -4.37
C ILE A 46 -22.56 -25.11 -4.48
N GLY A 47 -21.91 -23.94 -4.52
CA GLY A 47 -22.59 -22.66 -4.68
C GLY A 47 -21.78 -21.48 -4.14
N VAL A 48 -22.44 -20.32 -4.07
CA VAL A 48 -21.86 -19.04 -3.63
C VAL A 48 -22.62 -18.53 -2.42
N VAL A 49 -21.93 -17.88 -1.49
CA VAL A 49 -22.52 -17.13 -0.37
C VAL A 49 -21.93 -15.72 -0.29
N ASP A 50 -22.75 -14.75 0.12
CA ASP A 50 -22.28 -13.42 0.49
C ASP A 50 -23.27 -12.76 1.45
N PHE A 51 -22.89 -12.65 2.73
CA PHE A 51 -23.78 -12.15 3.78
C PHE A 51 -23.99 -10.63 3.74
N ALA A 52 -23.35 -9.92 2.82
CA ALA A 52 -23.59 -8.49 2.59
C ALA A 52 -24.29 -8.22 1.25
N TYR A 53 -24.69 -9.26 0.51
CA TYR A 53 -25.41 -9.10 -0.73
C TYR A 53 -26.89 -8.78 -0.47
N GLU A 54 -27.33 -7.62 -0.94
CA GLU A 54 -28.73 -7.15 -0.83
C GLU A 54 -29.50 -7.29 -2.15
N GLY A 55 -28.85 -7.77 -3.22
CA GLY A 55 -29.47 -7.93 -4.53
C GLY A 55 -30.33 -9.20 -4.65
N THR A 56 -30.97 -9.35 -5.80
CA THR A 56 -31.82 -10.52 -6.13
C THR A 56 -31.36 -11.27 -7.38
N GLU A 57 -30.25 -10.84 -7.99
CA GLU A 57 -29.73 -11.37 -9.27
C GLU A 57 -29.12 -12.76 -9.10
N TYR A 58 -28.59 -13.06 -7.91
CA TYR A 58 -27.91 -14.32 -7.61
C TYR A 58 -28.69 -15.16 -6.62
N ASN A 59 -28.85 -16.44 -6.92
CA ASN A 59 -29.35 -17.42 -5.97
C ASN A 59 -28.20 -17.91 -5.08
N LEU A 60 -28.06 -17.31 -3.90
CA LEU A 60 -26.99 -17.60 -2.95
C LEU A 60 -27.39 -18.69 -1.96
N LEU A 61 -26.40 -19.47 -1.49
CA LEU A 61 -26.60 -20.48 -0.45
C LEU A 61 -26.96 -19.83 0.89
N THR A 62 -27.91 -20.43 1.58
CA THR A 62 -28.28 -20.09 2.95
C THR A 62 -27.29 -20.67 3.95
N THR A 63 -27.24 -20.09 5.16
CA THR A 63 -26.43 -20.60 6.28
C THR A 63 -26.67 -22.09 6.55
N GLU A 64 -27.92 -22.55 6.48
CA GLU A 64 -28.29 -23.94 6.74
C GLU A 64 -27.82 -24.89 5.64
N GLU A 65 -27.91 -24.48 4.37
CA GLU A 65 -27.38 -25.27 3.25
C GLU A 65 -25.87 -25.43 3.34
N ILE A 66 -25.15 -24.37 3.72
CA ILE A 66 -23.71 -24.40 3.87
C ILE A 66 -23.31 -25.33 5.02
N LYS A 67 -23.95 -25.22 6.19
CA LYS A 67 -23.68 -26.11 7.34
C LYS A 67 -23.94 -27.58 7.03
N LYS A 68 -24.97 -27.86 6.22
CA LYS A 68 -25.34 -29.24 5.85
C LYS A 68 -24.42 -29.84 4.79
N GLN A 69 -23.84 -29.02 3.92
CA GLN A 69 -23.22 -29.50 2.69
C GLN A 69 -21.75 -29.12 2.52
N ALA A 70 -21.31 -27.94 2.93
CA ALA A 70 -19.94 -27.47 2.65
C ALA A 70 -18.91 -28.18 3.54
N ASP A 71 -17.81 -28.64 2.95
CA ASP A 71 -16.62 -29.04 3.69
C ASP A 71 -15.82 -27.81 4.16
N PHE A 72 -15.78 -26.75 3.34
CA PHE A 72 -15.11 -25.49 3.66
C PHE A 72 -15.57 -24.34 2.75
N ILE A 73 -15.25 -23.11 3.15
CA ILE A 73 -15.51 -21.88 2.38
C ILE A 73 -14.18 -21.36 1.81
N VAL A 74 -14.16 -20.93 0.55
CA VAL A 74 -13.05 -20.20 -0.06
C VAL A 74 -13.47 -18.77 -0.37
N VAL A 75 -12.76 -17.80 0.19
CA VAL A 75 -13.01 -16.37 -0.02
C VAL A 75 -12.38 -15.89 -1.31
N VAL A 76 -13.21 -15.47 -2.27
CA VAL A 76 -12.78 -14.89 -3.55
C VAL A 76 -12.89 -13.37 -3.44
N ALA A 77 -11.88 -12.76 -2.83
CA ALA A 77 -11.81 -11.31 -2.64
C ALA A 77 -10.36 -10.82 -2.61
N ARG A 78 -10.18 -9.50 -2.73
CA ARG A 78 -8.86 -8.87 -2.59
C ARG A 78 -8.26 -9.18 -1.20
N PRO A 79 -6.95 -9.44 -1.07
CA PRO A 79 -6.29 -9.79 0.18
C PRO A 79 -6.61 -8.86 1.35
N MET A 80 -6.70 -7.55 1.09
CA MET A 80 -7.01 -6.53 2.10
C MET A 80 -8.35 -6.77 2.82
N LEU A 81 -9.33 -7.39 2.16
CA LEU A 81 -10.68 -7.55 2.72
C LEU A 81 -10.88 -8.89 3.44
N LEU A 82 -9.87 -9.77 3.45
CA LEU A 82 -10.01 -11.14 3.96
C LEU A 82 -10.46 -11.17 5.42
N LYS A 83 -9.91 -10.30 6.27
CA LYS A 83 -10.29 -10.23 7.69
C LYS A 83 -11.75 -9.81 7.87
N LYS A 84 -12.17 -8.71 7.24
CA LYS A 84 -13.54 -8.19 7.29
C LYS A 84 -14.55 -9.25 6.86
N ILE A 85 -14.25 -9.94 5.76
CA ILE A 85 -15.08 -11.02 5.23
C ILE A 85 -15.11 -12.20 6.20
N TYR A 86 -13.96 -12.61 6.73
CA TYR A 86 -13.87 -13.70 7.70
C TYR A 86 -14.71 -13.42 8.96
N MET A 87 -14.60 -12.22 9.53
CA MET A 87 -15.41 -11.82 10.69
C MET A 87 -16.91 -11.86 10.39
N ARG A 88 -17.32 -11.47 9.17
CA ARG A 88 -18.71 -11.57 8.73
C ARG A 88 -19.16 -13.01 8.60
N ILE A 89 -18.33 -13.89 8.03
CA ILE A 89 -18.61 -15.32 7.95
C ILE A 89 -18.76 -15.91 9.34
N ARG A 90 -17.84 -15.62 10.27
CA ARG A 90 -17.86 -16.16 11.64
C ARG A 90 -19.08 -15.74 12.45
N LYS A 91 -19.62 -14.53 12.23
CA LYS A 91 -20.90 -14.10 12.83
C LYS A 91 -22.09 -14.94 12.35
N ALA A 92 -22.04 -15.49 11.13
CA ALA A 92 -23.11 -16.30 10.56
C ALA A 92 -22.89 -17.82 10.71
N ILE A 93 -21.63 -18.27 10.65
CA ILE A 93 -21.20 -19.68 10.61
C ILE A 93 -19.94 -19.85 11.47
N ALA A 94 -20.09 -20.55 12.61
CA ALA A 94 -18.99 -20.82 13.52
C ALA A 94 -18.07 -21.97 13.05
N ASP A 95 -18.64 -23.10 12.63
CA ASP A 95 -17.91 -24.38 12.61
C ASP A 95 -17.34 -24.82 11.24
N ILE A 96 -17.26 -23.91 10.26
CA ILE A 96 -16.73 -24.24 8.92
C ILE A 96 -15.40 -23.53 8.70
N SER A 97 -14.39 -24.29 8.24
CA SER A 97 -13.08 -23.71 7.90
C SER A 97 -13.20 -22.74 6.73
N VAL A 98 -12.51 -21.60 6.85
CA VAL A 98 -12.51 -20.53 5.84
C VAL A 98 -11.09 -20.34 5.32
N TYR A 99 -10.94 -20.41 4.00
CA TYR A 99 -9.65 -20.29 3.32
C TYR A 99 -9.63 -19.10 2.37
N SER A 100 -8.45 -18.51 2.17
CA SER A 100 -8.21 -17.63 1.02
C SER A 100 -8.06 -18.45 -0.27
N ILE A 101 -8.05 -17.79 -1.44
CA ILE A 101 -7.72 -18.45 -2.71
C ILE A 101 -6.32 -19.09 -2.74
N GLU A 102 -5.41 -18.61 -1.88
CA GLU A 102 -4.05 -19.16 -1.72
C GLU A 102 -4.01 -20.38 -0.77
N GLY A 103 -5.18 -20.87 -0.33
CA GLY A 103 -5.24 -22.02 0.57
C GLY A 103 -4.85 -21.72 2.02
N ILE A 104 -4.67 -20.45 2.38
CA ILE A 104 -4.37 -20.04 3.76
C ILE A 104 -5.64 -20.16 4.60
N ASN A 105 -5.59 -20.91 5.70
CA ASN A 105 -6.65 -20.91 6.69
C ASN A 105 -6.67 -19.54 7.40
N ILE A 106 -7.73 -18.76 7.18
CA ILE A 106 -7.79 -17.37 7.62
C ILE A 106 -7.87 -17.28 9.15
N GLU A 107 -8.56 -18.22 9.81
CA GLU A 107 -8.67 -18.27 11.27
C GLU A 107 -7.32 -18.48 11.92
N GLN A 108 -6.59 -19.48 11.44
CA GLN A 108 -5.26 -19.81 11.95
C GLN A 108 -4.30 -18.62 11.76
N PHE A 109 -4.33 -18.00 10.58
CA PHE A 109 -3.48 -16.86 10.26
C PHE A 109 -3.76 -15.62 11.13
N LEU A 110 -5.02 -15.39 11.52
CA LEU A 110 -5.41 -14.23 12.32
C LEU A 110 -5.25 -14.44 13.83
N LEU A 111 -5.50 -15.66 14.34
CA LEU A 111 -5.60 -15.91 15.79
C LEU A 111 -4.30 -16.41 16.44
N GLU A 112 -3.42 -17.09 15.69
CA GLU A 112 -2.22 -17.71 16.28
C GLU A 112 -0.99 -16.79 16.31
N ARG A 113 -1.12 -15.54 15.82
CA ARG A 113 0.00 -14.60 15.81
C ARG A 113 0.27 -14.04 17.20
N ASN A 114 1.52 -14.17 17.64
CA ASN A 114 2.03 -13.48 18.81
C ASN A 114 3.34 -12.76 18.44
N ILE A 115 3.70 -11.75 19.22
CA ILE A 115 4.83 -10.87 18.92
C ILE A 115 6.17 -11.62 18.94
N ASN A 116 6.34 -12.60 19.83
CA ASN A 116 7.58 -13.37 19.92
C ASN A 116 7.80 -14.23 18.67
N ASN A 117 6.74 -14.87 18.16
CA ASN A 117 6.78 -15.62 16.92
C ASN A 117 7.08 -14.69 15.74
N CYS A 118 6.45 -13.52 15.68
CA CYS A 118 6.71 -12.56 14.61
C CYS A 118 8.16 -12.04 14.64
N LEU A 119 8.72 -11.78 15.84
CA LEU A 119 10.14 -11.41 15.98
C LEU A 119 11.06 -12.56 15.58
N HIS A 120 10.72 -13.80 15.93
CA HIS A 120 11.48 -14.97 15.51
C HIS A 120 11.47 -15.13 13.98
N GLU A 121 10.33 -14.96 13.33
CA GLU A 121 10.19 -14.94 11.86
C GLU A 121 11.02 -13.80 11.25
N ALA A 122 10.88 -12.58 11.78
CA ALA A 122 11.64 -11.42 11.32
C ALA A 122 13.16 -11.62 11.42
N SER A 123 13.63 -12.31 12.47
CA SER A 123 15.06 -12.59 12.67
C SER A 123 15.68 -13.44 11.55
N GLN A 124 14.87 -14.21 10.81
CA GLN A 124 15.33 -15.01 9.66
C GLN A 124 15.70 -14.16 8.45
N PHE A 125 15.28 -12.90 8.41
CA PHE A 125 15.54 -11.97 7.31
C PHE A 125 16.72 -11.03 7.58
N ILE A 126 17.46 -11.22 8.67
CA ILE A 126 18.64 -10.41 8.99
C ILE A 126 19.82 -10.92 8.15
N LEU A 127 20.21 -10.15 7.14
CA LEU A 127 21.28 -10.50 6.21
C LEU A 127 22.49 -9.55 6.29
N SER A 128 22.33 -8.40 6.94
CA SER A 128 23.36 -7.35 7.01
C SER A 128 23.40 -6.63 8.37
N ALA A 129 24.34 -5.68 8.52
CA ALA A 129 24.48 -4.89 9.73
C ALA A 129 23.31 -3.90 9.91
N GLU A 130 22.81 -3.34 8.81
CA GLU A 130 21.66 -2.45 8.79
C GLU A 130 20.34 -3.17 9.10
N ASP A 131 20.19 -4.41 8.63
CA ASP A 131 19.09 -5.28 9.05
C ASP A 131 19.14 -5.53 10.55
N LYS A 132 20.34 -5.85 11.07
CA LYS A 132 20.55 -6.10 12.50
C LYS A 132 20.23 -4.87 13.34
N PHE A 133 20.66 -3.69 12.90
CA PHE A 133 20.32 -2.41 13.53
C PHE A 133 18.81 -2.22 13.63
N LEU A 134 18.07 -2.37 12.52
CA LEU A 134 16.62 -2.20 12.54
C LEU A 134 15.94 -3.23 13.45
N TYR A 135 16.35 -4.48 13.37
CA TYR A 135 15.77 -5.54 14.21
C TYR A 135 15.96 -5.24 15.70
N ASP A 136 17.20 -4.92 16.11
CA ASP A 136 17.50 -4.62 17.52
C ASP A 136 16.76 -3.37 18.00
N ARG A 137 16.72 -2.31 17.18
CA ARG A 137 15.93 -1.12 17.45
C ARG A 137 14.46 -1.45 17.64
N SER A 138 13.86 -2.26 16.77
CA SER A 138 12.46 -2.65 16.86
C SER A 138 12.18 -3.43 18.14
N VAL A 139 13.07 -4.37 18.52
CA VAL A 139 12.97 -5.12 19.77
C VAL A 139 13.03 -4.18 20.99
N GLU A 140 13.95 -3.22 21.01
CA GLU A 140 14.08 -2.25 22.10
C GLU A 140 12.85 -1.36 22.21
N LYS A 141 12.37 -0.82 21.09
CA LYS A 141 11.16 0.02 21.06
C LYS A 141 9.93 -0.74 21.55
N LEU A 142 9.75 -2.00 21.13
CA LEU A 142 8.64 -2.84 21.60
C LEU A 142 8.72 -3.14 23.09
N LYS A 143 9.93 -3.36 23.65
CA LYS A 143 10.13 -3.57 25.09
C LYS A 143 9.79 -2.31 25.91
N ALA A 144 10.03 -1.13 25.35
CA ALA A 144 9.77 0.15 26.01
C ALA A 144 8.30 0.58 25.97
N LEU A 145 7.44 -0.11 25.20
CA LEU A 145 6.02 0.22 25.12
C LEU A 145 5.29 -0.06 26.45
N PRO A 146 4.29 0.76 26.81
CA PRO A 146 3.42 0.48 27.94
C PRO A 146 2.61 -0.81 27.69
N ARG A 147 2.22 -1.48 28.76
CA ARG A 147 1.38 -2.69 28.72
C ARG A 147 0.05 -2.43 29.40
N GLN A 148 -1.00 -3.05 28.87
CA GLN A 148 -2.29 -3.16 29.55
C GLN A 148 -2.20 -4.18 30.69
N GLU A 149 -3.24 -4.23 31.54
CA GLU A 149 -3.31 -5.16 32.68
C GLU A 149 -3.20 -6.63 32.27
N ASP A 150 -3.68 -6.98 31.07
CA ASP A 150 -3.60 -8.32 30.48
C ASP A 150 -2.24 -8.65 29.84
N GLY A 151 -1.27 -7.72 29.91
CA GLY A 151 0.08 -7.85 29.37
C GLY A 151 0.24 -7.47 27.90
N ASN A 152 -0.85 -7.13 27.19
CA ASN A 152 -0.80 -6.69 25.78
C ASN A 152 -0.06 -5.35 25.64
N LEU A 153 0.68 -5.18 24.53
CA LEU A 153 1.36 -3.94 24.22
C LEU A 153 0.35 -2.86 23.83
N LEU A 154 0.49 -1.68 24.42
CA LEU A 154 -0.32 -0.52 24.09
C LEU A 154 0.51 0.46 23.26
N ILE A 155 -0.01 0.85 22.10
CA ILE A 155 0.52 1.94 21.28
C ILE A 155 -0.16 3.23 21.73
N PRO A 156 0.55 4.12 22.44
CA PRO A 156 -0.07 5.23 23.15
C PRO A 156 -0.57 6.33 22.20
N ASP A 157 0.16 6.58 21.11
CA ASP A 157 -0.09 7.71 20.22
C ASP A 157 0.43 7.43 18.79
N LEU A 158 0.02 8.30 17.86
CA LEU A 158 0.34 8.17 16.44
C LEU A 158 1.84 8.33 16.15
N TYR A 159 2.56 9.14 16.92
CA TYR A 159 4.00 9.31 16.72
C TYR A 159 4.72 7.99 17.00
N THR A 160 4.42 7.37 18.14
CA THR A 160 4.98 6.09 18.56
C THR A 160 4.63 5.00 17.54
N PHE A 161 3.38 4.98 17.08
CA PHE A 161 2.93 4.06 16.03
C PHE A 161 3.79 4.17 14.76
N ILE A 162 3.88 5.37 14.20
CA ILE A 162 4.60 5.61 12.95
C ILE A 162 6.09 5.34 13.12
N ASN A 163 6.70 5.80 14.20
CA ASN A 163 8.15 5.67 14.44
C ASN A 163 8.61 4.21 14.58
N ILE A 164 7.75 3.32 15.10
CA ILE A 164 8.08 1.91 15.29
C ILE A 164 7.75 1.11 14.02
N PHE A 165 6.54 1.26 13.48
CA PHE A 165 6.05 0.34 12.45
C PHE A 165 6.16 0.89 11.03
N MET A 166 5.99 2.19 10.79
CA MET A 166 5.84 2.72 9.42
C MET A 166 7.08 3.45 8.90
N ALA A 167 7.71 4.26 9.75
CA ALA A 167 8.86 5.08 9.39
C ALA A 167 10.05 4.28 8.85
N PRO A 168 10.41 3.09 9.38
CA PRO A 168 11.43 2.22 8.77
C PRO A 168 11.21 1.96 7.29
N PHE A 169 9.99 1.60 6.91
CA PHE A 169 9.64 1.33 5.53
C PHE A 169 9.65 2.60 4.68
N PHE A 170 9.11 3.72 5.19
CA PHE A 170 9.09 4.99 4.46
C PHE A 170 10.49 5.51 4.15
N VAL A 171 11.39 5.44 5.12
CA VAL A 171 12.79 5.85 4.94
C VAL A 171 13.52 4.91 3.98
N ASN A 172 13.30 3.60 4.09
CA ASN A 172 13.94 2.66 3.16
C ASN A 172 13.47 2.86 1.72
N LEU A 173 12.18 3.12 1.51
CA LEU A 173 11.64 3.46 0.20
C LEU A 173 12.24 4.78 -0.32
N PHE A 174 12.35 5.81 0.52
CA PHE A 174 13.01 7.07 0.15
C PHE A 174 14.46 6.85 -0.29
N LEU A 175 15.24 6.09 0.48
CA LEU A 175 16.62 5.77 0.16
C LEU A 175 16.72 4.99 -1.16
N TRP A 176 15.79 4.06 -1.40
CA TRP A 176 15.73 3.35 -2.67
C TRP A 176 15.44 4.29 -3.84
N VAL A 177 14.50 5.23 -3.70
CA VAL A 177 14.20 6.24 -4.74
C VAL A 177 15.45 7.05 -5.08
N THR A 178 16.20 7.51 -4.08
CA THR A 178 17.43 8.30 -4.34
C THR A 178 18.53 7.48 -5.00
N GLN A 179 18.76 6.24 -4.54
CA GLN A 179 19.73 5.32 -5.16
C GLN A 179 19.33 4.96 -6.60
N GLN A 180 18.05 4.75 -6.87
CA GLN A 180 17.57 4.45 -8.22
C GLN A 180 17.66 5.65 -9.15
N ALA A 181 17.40 6.87 -8.65
CA ALA A 181 17.62 8.09 -9.42
C ALA A 181 19.09 8.23 -9.85
N ILE A 182 20.04 7.95 -8.96
CA ILE A 182 21.48 7.92 -9.29
C ILE A 182 21.78 6.84 -10.33
N LYS A 183 21.31 5.61 -10.11
CA LYS A 183 21.54 4.46 -11.01
C LYS A 183 21.02 4.73 -12.43
N LYS A 184 19.87 5.41 -12.53
CA LYS A 184 19.25 5.80 -13.81
C LYS A 184 19.82 7.08 -14.40
N LYS A 185 20.80 7.69 -13.73
CA LYS A 185 21.44 8.95 -14.15
C LYS A 185 20.39 10.05 -14.37
N CYS A 186 19.40 10.12 -13.49
CA CYS A 186 18.45 11.23 -13.47
C CYS A 186 19.22 12.52 -13.17
N ASP A 187 18.92 13.58 -13.90
CA ASP A 187 19.44 14.93 -13.66
C ASP A 187 18.42 15.74 -12.83
N LEU A 188 17.14 15.35 -12.90
CA LEU A 188 16.02 15.93 -12.15
C LEU A 188 15.11 14.83 -11.60
N LEU A 189 14.63 15.00 -10.38
CA LEU A 189 13.62 14.17 -9.74
C LEU A 189 12.38 15.01 -9.38
N LEU A 190 11.21 14.60 -9.88
CA LEU A 190 9.93 15.21 -9.58
C LEU A 190 9.25 14.43 -8.45
N PHE A 191 9.11 15.07 -7.29
CA PHE A 191 8.30 14.56 -6.18
C PHE A 191 6.87 15.05 -6.36
N GLN A 192 6.00 14.17 -6.87
CA GLN A 192 4.61 14.52 -7.12
C GLN A 192 3.92 14.96 -5.82
N ALA A 193 3.08 16.00 -5.92
CA ALA A 193 2.33 16.52 -4.79
C ALA A 193 1.41 15.46 -4.18
N ARG A 194 1.13 15.59 -2.88
CA ARG A 194 0.56 14.54 -2.01
C ARG A 194 1.66 13.57 -1.58
N ASP A 195 1.89 12.50 -2.33
CA ASP A 195 2.72 11.38 -1.85
C ASP A 195 4.22 11.70 -1.77
N GLY A 196 4.68 12.65 -2.59
CA GLY A 196 6.07 13.09 -2.62
C GLY A 196 6.42 14.17 -1.59
N TYR A 197 5.46 14.69 -0.80
CA TYR A 197 5.73 15.80 0.12
C TYR A 197 6.78 15.43 1.18
N LEU A 198 6.56 14.32 1.88
CA LEU A 198 7.48 13.82 2.90
C LEU A 198 8.86 13.50 2.31
N PHE A 199 8.88 12.90 1.12
CA PHE A 199 10.12 12.54 0.43
C PHE A 199 10.89 13.77 -0.05
N GLN A 200 10.21 14.83 -0.50
CA GLN A 200 10.87 16.08 -0.88
C GLN A 200 11.59 16.73 0.32
N LYS A 201 11.01 16.62 1.53
CA LYS A 201 11.64 17.12 2.76
C LYS A 201 12.86 16.29 3.13
N MET A 202 12.75 14.97 3.15
CA MET A 202 13.90 14.07 3.37
C MET A 202 14.99 14.31 2.32
N TYR A 203 14.63 14.45 1.05
CA TYR A 203 15.55 14.70 -0.06
C TYR A 203 16.34 16.00 0.11
N SER A 204 15.65 17.08 0.53
CA SER A 204 16.30 18.37 0.76
C SER A 204 17.33 18.28 1.89
N GLU A 205 17.04 17.51 2.94
CA GLU A 205 17.95 17.25 4.05
C GLU A 205 19.12 16.34 3.63
N GLU A 206 18.84 15.23 2.93
CA GLU A 206 19.85 14.31 2.40
C GLU A 206 20.84 15.03 1.48
N ARG A 207 20.35 15.84 0.53
CA ARG A 207 21.19 16.55 -0.42
C ARG A 207 22.06 17.62 0.23
N SER A 208 21.52 18.33 1.22
CA SER A 208 22.26 19.41 1.88
C SER A 208 23.31 18.90 2.87
N GLN A 209 23.01 17.83 3.61
CA GLN A 209 23.85 17.35 4.70
C GLN A 209 24.78 16.20 4.29
N TYR A 210 24.34 15.31 3.40
CA TYR A 210 25.00 14.02 3.19
C TYR A 210 25.47 13.79 1.75
N ASN A 211 24.65 14.10 0.75
CA ASN A 211 24.94 13.80 -0.65
C ASN A 211 24.61 14.95 -1.60
N LYS A 212 25.56 15.87 -1.76
CA LYS A 212 25.42 17.05 -2.66
C LYS A 212 25.28 16.70 -4.13
N ASP A 213 25.68 15.49 -4.53
CA ASP A 213 25.67 15.02 -5.92
C ASP A 213 24.32 14.40 -6.31
N LEU A 214 23.34 14.36 -5.40
CA LEU A 214 21.97 14.03 -5.74
C LEU A 214 21.42 14.98 -6.82
N PRO A 215 20.57 14.49 -7.75
CA PRO A 215 20.01 15.32 -8.81
C PRO A 215 19.23 16.53 -8.29
N ASP A 216 18.92 17.44 -9.20
CA ASP A 216 17.93 18.46 -8.92
C ASP A 216 16.59 17.83 -8.57
N ALA A 217 15.82 18.52 -7.73
CA ALA A 217 14.53 18.00 -7.32
C ALA A 217 13.53 19.12 -7.11
N PHE A 218 12.30 18.86 -7.56
CA PHE A 218 11.19 19.77 -7.39
C PHE A 218 10.01 19.08 -6.72
N TYR A 219 9.32 19.82 -5.86
CA TYR A 219 7.96 19.48 -5.49
C TYR A 219 7.04 19.82 -6.65
N PHE A 220 6.33 18.82 -7.17
CA PHE A 220 5.68 18.89 -8.48
C PHE A 220 4.18 18.61 -8.38
N TYR A 221 3.36 19.63 -8.61
CA TYR A 221 1.90 19.50 -8.65
C TYR A 221 1.47 18.73 -9.89
N ALA A 222 0.92 17.54 -9.66
CA ALA A 222 0.19 16.77 -10.66
C ALA A 222 -0.90 15.95 -9.96
N SER A 223 -2.02 15.78 -10.65
CA SER A 223 -3.10 14.87 -10.25
C SER A 223 -3.71 14.24 -11.49
N ARG A 224 -4.34 13.07 -11.33
CA ARG A 224 -5.05 12.40 -12.41
C ARG A 224 -6.09 13.33 -13.06
N GLN A 225 -6.84 14.07 -12.24
CA GLN A 225 -7.84 15.03 -12.72
C GLN A 225 -7.19 16.15 -13.54
N ALA A 226 -6.12 16.78 -13.04
CA ALA A 226 -5.49 17.91 -13.71
C ALA A 226 -4.88 17.51 -15.06
N VAL A 227 -4.18 16.38 -15.14
CA VAL A 227 -3.54 15.94 -16.40
C VAL A 227 -4.57 15.47 -17.43
N ILE A 228 -5.64 14.79 -17.01
CA ILE A 228 -6.74 14.40 -17.91
C ILE A 228 -7.46 15.64 -18.43
N SER A 229 -7.73 16.62 -17.57
CA SER A 229 -8.33 17.89 -17.96
C SER A 229 -7.46 18.63 -18.98
N ALA A 230 -6.16 18.74 -18.72
CA ALA A 230 -5.20 19.40 -19.61
C ALA A 230 -5.01 18.70 -20.97
N VAL A 231 -5.24 17.39 -21.08
CA VAL A 231 -5.19 16.70 -22.38
C VAL A 231 -6.47 16.88 -23.18
N ASN A 232 -7.61 17.05 -22.50
CA ASN A 232 -8.93 17.15 -23.14
C ASN A 232 -9.42 18.59 -23.35
N ASN A 233 -8.79 19.60 -22.74
CA ASN A 233 -9.19 21.00 -22.82
C ASN A 233 -7.99 21.92 -23.10
N SER A 234 -8.05 22.66 -24.21
CA SER A 234 -6.97 23.56 -24.66
C SER A 234 -6.61 24.68 -23.67
N ILE A 235 -7.59 25.22 -22.92
CA ILE A 235 -7.35 26.27 -21.92
C ILE A 235 -6.58 25.68 -20.73
N GLU A 236 -7.05 24.54 -20.22
CA GLU A 236 -6.38 23.83 -19.13
C GLU A 236 -4.98 23.35 -19.55
N GLN A 237 -4.82 22.98 -20.83
CA GLN A 237 -3.52 22.64 -21.39
C GLN A 237 -2.55 23.81 -21.32
N GLU A 238 -2.96 25.01 -21.73
CA GLU A 238 -2.10 26.19 -21.71
C GLU A 238 -1.77 26.61 -20.27
N ASN A 239 -2.74 26.54 -19.35
CA ASN A 239 -2.50 26.80 -17.92
C ASN A 239 -1.47 25.81 -17.33
N TYR A 240 -1.59 24.52 -17.65
CA TYR A 240 -0.61 23.52 -17.23
C TYR A 240 0.77 23.79 -17.87
N ARG A 241 0.83 24.14 -19.16
CA ARG A 241 2.08 24.53 -19.82
C ARG A 241 2.72 25.74 -19.16
N GLN A 242 1.92 26.70 -18.70
CA GLN A 242 2.41 27.86 -17.97
C GLN A 242 3.06 27.47 -16.64
N TYR A 243 2.46 26.54 -15.89
CA TYR A 243 3.08 25.94 -14.70
C TYR A 243 4.42 25.26 -15.03
N LEU A 244 4.47 24.46 -16.10
CA LEU A 244 5.68 23.72 -16.50
C LEU A 244 6.85 24.63 -16.89
N LYS A 245 6.58 25.81 -17.47
CA LYS A 245 7.62 26.80 -17.81
C LYS A 245 8.45 27.22 -16.57
N GLY A 246 7.84 27.21 -15.38
CA GLY A 246 8.51 27.57 -14.12
C GLY A 246 9.71 26.68 -13.75
N PHE A 247 9.79 25.46 -14.29
CA PHE A 247 10.84 24.50 -13.95
C PHE A 247 12.03 24.49 -14.92
N SER A 248 11.95 25.23 -16.04
CA SER A 248 13.01 25.24 -17.07
C SER A 248 13.47 23.83 -17.48
N LEU A 249 12.52 22.94 -17.76
CA LEU A 249 12.75 21.49 -17.90
C LEU A 249 13.72 21.11 -19.03
N ASP A 250 13.94 22.01 -20.00
CA ASP A 250 14.86 21.81 -21.12
C ASP A 250 16.34 21.68 -20.68
N LYS A 251 16.67 22.07 -19.44
CA LYS A 251 18.01 21.92 -18.86
C LYS A 251 18.36 20.49 -18.44
N TYR A 252 17.35 19.62 -18.32
CA TYR A 252 17.52 18.28 -17.79
C TYR A 252 17.28 17.26 -18.89
N CYS A 253 18.13 16.24 -19.01
CA CYS A 253 17.98 15.20 -20.01
C CYS A 253 17.12 14.04 -19.46
N ASN A 254 17.51 13.52 -18.30
CA ASN A 254 16.85 12.39 -17.65
C ASN A 254 16.03 12.88 -16.46
N ILE A 255 14.70 12.75 -16.54
CA ILE A 255 13.78 13.21 -15.50
C ILE A 255 13.10 12.00 -14.87
N GLY A 256 13.34 11.81 -13.57
CA GLY A 256 12.62 10.86 -12.75
C GLY A 256 11.32 11.45 -12.20
N ILE A 257 10.30 10.63 -12.00
CA ILE A 257 9.08 10.99 -11.28
C ILE A 257 8.77 9.92 -10.23
N TYR A 258 8.57 10.35 -8.99
CA TYR A 258 8.21 9.47 -7.89
C TYR A 258 6.69 9.39 -7.70
N ASP A 259 6.20 8.19 -7.42
CA ASP A 259 4.80 7.90 -7.07
C ASP A 259 4.76 6.71 -6.08
N PHE A 260 3.86 6.73 -5.08
CA PHE A 260 3.77 5.65 -4.11
C PHE A 260 3.01 4.43 -4.68
N GLY A 261 1.88 4.64 -5.34
CA GLY A 261 1.03 3.52 -5.76
C GLY A 261 0.24 3.86 -7.00
N ALA A 262 0.82 3.58 -8.17
CA ALA A 262 0.20 4.04 -9.41
C ALA A 262 0.14 3.00 -10.52
N ARG A 263 -0.97 3.12 -11.26
CA ARG A 263 -1.10 2.55 -12.60
C ARG A 263 -0.12 3.22 -13.57
N GLY A 264 0.31 4.46 -13.30
CA GLY A 264 1.12 5.28 -14.18
C GLY A 264 0.32 6.27 -15.04
N THR A 265 -0.96 6.48 -14.72
CA THR A 265 -1.86 7.38 -15.47
C THR A 265 -1.35 8.82 -15.49
N VAL A 266 -0.86 9.33 -14.35
CA VAL A 266 -0.32 10.69 -14.28
C VAL A 266 0.91 10.83 -15.16
N GLN A 267 1.89 9.94 -15.02
CA GLN A 267 3.07 9.90 -15.88
C GLN A 267 2.69 9.80 -17.36
N TYR A 268 1.78 8.91 -17.74
CA TYR A 268 1.35 8.71 -19.13
C TYR A 268 0.88 10.02 -19.78
N TYR A 269 0.00 10.76 -19.12
CA TYR A 269 -0.50 12.03 -19.66
C TYR A 269 0.53 13.17 -19.55
N LEU A 270 1.37 13.19 -18.50
CA LEU A 270 2.48 14.15 -18.40
C LEU A 270 3.45 14.00 -19.57
N GLU A 271 3.82 12.78 -19.95
CA GLU A 271 4.70 12.54 -21.09
C GLU A 271 4.13 13.11 -22.40
N GLN A 272 2.80 13.07 -22.57
CA GLN A 272 2.12 13.68 -23.72
C GLN A 272 2.14 15.22 -23.66
N ILE A 273 1.83 15.81 -22.50
CA ILE A 273 1.82 17.27 -22.31
C ILE A 273 3.22 17.85 -22.51
N MET A 274 4.21 17.21 -21.88
CA MET A 274 5.63 17.62 -21.91
C MET A 274 6.34 17.21 -23.20
N LYS A 275 5.75 16.32 -24.01
CA LYS A 275 6.32 15.75 -25.23
C LYS A 275 7.70 15.11 -25.00
N ARG A 276 7.87 14.41 -23.87
CA ARG A 276 9.11 13.72 -23.50
C ARG A 276 8.83 12.55 -22.58
N LYS A 277 9.75 11.59 -22.52
CA LYS A 277 9.68 10.45 -21.61
C LYS A 277 10.14 10.83 -20.20
N LEU A 278 9.51 10.21 -19.21
CA LEU A 278 9.89 10.26 -17.81
C LEU A 278 10.27 8.86 -17.34
N HIS A 279 11.10 8.77 -16.32
CA HIS A 279 11.41 7.50 -15.66
C HIS A 279 10.66 7.42 -14.32
N GLY A 280 9.69 6.52 -14.22
CA GLY A 280 8.91 6.34 -13.01
C GLY A 280 9.69 5.57 -11.95
N LEU A 281 9.75 6.10 -10.73
CA LEU A 281 10.32 5.44 -9.56
C LEU A 281 9.18 5.16 -8.58
N TYR A 282 8.55 4.01 -8.69
CA TYR A 282 7.30 3.74 -7.98
C TYR A 282 7.53 2.81 -6.80
N TYR A 283 6.76 2.94 -5.71
CA TYR A 283 6.73 1.85 -4.74
C TYR A 283 6.13 0.59 -5.39
N MET A 284 4.94 0.69 -5.99
CA MET A 284 4.31 -0.41 -6.71
C MET A 284 3.79 0.02 -8.08
N LYS A 285 3.97 -0.86 -9.09
CA LYS A 285 3.38 -0.70 -10.42
C LYS A 285 2.13 -1.57 -10.57
N LEU A 286 0.97 -0.93 -10.75
CA LEU A 286 -0.29 -1.59 -11.11
C LEU A 286 -0.51 -1.57 -12.63
N PRO A 287 -1.29 -2.51 -13.19
CA PRO A 287 -1.63 -2.50 -14.61
C PRO A 287 -2.24 -1.17 -15.05
N LEU A 288 -1.68 -0.62 -16.13
CA LEU A 288 -2.20 0.57 -16.78
C LEU A 288 -3.21 0.17 -17.85
N GLU A 289 -4.37 0.83 -17.88
CA GLU A 289 -5.43 0.51 -18.83
C GLU A 289 -5.10 0.97 -20.26
N ILE A 290 -4.30 2.04 -20.39
CA ILE A 290 -4.02 2.70 -21.67
C ILE A 290 -2.52 3.01 -21.78
N GLY A 291 -1.89 2.48 -22.82
CA GLY A 291 -0.48 2.73 -23.12
C GLY A 291 0.48 2.07 -22.14
N SER A 292 1.71 2.57 -22.11
CA SER A 292 2.77 2.07 -21.24
C SER A 292 3.68 3.21 -20.80
N VAL A 293 4.22 3.08 -19.60
CA VAL A 293 5.19 4.01 -19.01
C VAL A 293 6.41 3.24 -18.55
N GLU A 294 7.58 3.86 -18.60
CA GLU A 294 8.81 3.27 -18.08
C GLU A 294 8.84 3.47 -16.55
N VAL A 295 8.93 2.36 -15.81
CA VAL A 295 8.88 2.36 -14.34
C VAL A 295 9.84 1.33 -13.79
N ASP A 296 10.69 1.75 -12.86
CA ASP A 296 11.31 0.88 -11.89
C ASP A 296 10.40 0.85 -10.64
N SER A 297 10.05 -0.35 -10.17
CA SER A 297 9.21 -0.53 -8.98
C SER A 297 10.02 -1.08 -7.82
N TYR A 298 9.80 -0.53 -6.61
CA TYR A 298 10.38 -1.04 -5.37
C TYR A 298 9.95 -2.49 -5.10
N CYS A 299 8.68 -2.81 -5.40
CA CYS A 299 8.17 -4.18 -5.38
C CYS A 299 8.66 -5.08 -6.54
N GLY A 300 9.55 -4.58 -7.39
CA GLY A 300 10.15 -5.28 -8.51
C GLY A 300 9.24 -5.27 -9.75
N ARG A 301 8.30 -6.22 -9.83
CA ARG A 301 7.46 -6.40 -11.03
C ARG A 301 6.07 -5.78 -10.87
N GLU A 302 5.46 -5.41 -11.99
CA GLU A 302 4.05 -5.04 -12.02
C GLU A 302 3.16 -6.21 -11.54
N MET A 303 2.12 -5.88 -10.78
CA MET A 303 1.22 -6.85 -10.13
C MET A 303 -0.21 -6.35 -10.03
N ASN A 304 -1.19 -7.27 -9.98
CA ASN A 304 -2.59 -6.94 -9.72
C ASN A 304 -2.95 -7.05 -8.23
N PHE A 305 -4.19 -6.68 -7.87
CA PHE A 305 -4.63 -6.64 -6.47
C PHE A 305 -4.63 -7.99 -5.77
N TYR A 306 -4.82 -9.10 -6.50
CA TYR A 306 -4.81 -10.45 -5.93
C TYR A 306 -3.40 -11.01 -5.74
N GLN A 307 -2.40 -10.42 -6.39
CA GLN A 307 -1.00 -10.80 -6.29
C GLN A 307 -0.26 -10.14 -5.12
N MET A 308 -0.91 -9.22 -4.41
CA MET A 308 -0.34 -8.55 -3.23
C MET A 308 -0.21 -9.54 -2.09
N LYS A 309 1.00 -9.67 -1.53
CA LYS A 309 1.30 -10.65 -0.49
C LYS A 309 1.79 -10.03 0.81
N THR A 310 2.67 -9.05 0.68
CA THR A 310 3.34 -8.46 1.84
C THR A 310 2.40 -7.46 2.52
N PHE A 311 2.58 -7.20 3.82
CA PHE A 311 1.79 -6.24 4.57
C PHE A 311 1.71 -4.89 3.85
N ALA A 312 2.86 -4.33 3.47
CA ALA A 312 2.92 -3.04 2.82
C ALA A 312 2.20 -3.02 1.46
N GLN A 313 2.17 -4.15 0.73
CA GLN A 313 1.46 -4.26 -0.54
C GLN A 313 -0.04 -4.33 -0.31
N VAL A 314 -0.48 -5.20 0.60
CA VAL A 314 -1.90 -5.44 0.88
C VAL A 314 -2.57 -4.19 1.47
N PHE A 315 -1.87 -3.45 2.32
CA PHE A 315 -2.37 -2.26 3.00
C PHE A 315 -1.82 -0.97 2.42
N TYR A 316 -1.42 -0.97 1.14
CA TYR A 316 -0.93 0.23 0.45
C TYR A 316 -1.87 1.45 0.55
N PRO A 317 -3.23 1.34 0.57
CA PRO A 317 -4.09 2.52 0.70
C PRO A 317 -3.95 3.20 2.07
N LEU A 318 -3.68 2.42 3.12
CA LEU A 318 -3.38 2.98 4.44
C LEU A 318 -2.04 3.71 4.42
N LEU A 319 -1.03 3.12 3.79
CA LEU A 319 0.28 3.77 3.66
C LEU A 319 0.18 5.05 2.83
N GLU A 320 -0.57 5.04 1.73
CA GLU A 320 -0.85 6.22 0.90
C GLU A 320 -1.47 7.36 1.72
N ALA A 321 -2.42 7.05 2.62
CA ALA A 321 -3.00 8.05 3.52
C ALA A 321 -1.97 8.65 4.50
N PHE A 322 -0.96 7.88 4.90
CA PHE A 322 0.14 8.39 5.73
C PHE A 322 1.17 9.22 4.94
N PHE A 323 1.21 9.10 3.61
CA PHE A 323 2.03 9.93 2.73
C PHE A 323 1.37 11.27 2.36
N GLU A 324 0.11 11.49 2.74
CA GLU A 324 -0.66 12.66 2.34
C GLU A 324 0.01 13.99 2.75
N ALA A 325 0.05 14.94 1.81
CA ALA A 325 0.54 16.29 2.08
C ALA A 325 -0.51 17.10 2.89
N PRO A 326 -0.08 18.07 3.71
CA PRO A 326 -0.98 18.92 4.50
C PRO A 326 -1.63 20.04 3.65
N HIS A 327 -2.13 19.70 2.46
CA HIS A 327 -2.84 20.58 1.55
C HIS A 327 -3.77 19.78 0.63
N GLY A 328 -4.80 20.41 0.07
CA GLY A 328 -5.77 19.72 -0.78
C GLY A 328 -5.18 19.19 -2.09
N SER A 329 -5.94 18.29 -2.73
CA SER A 329 -5.58 17.72 -4.03
C SER A 329 -5.60 18.79 -5.13
N LEU A 330 -4.77 18.62 -6.16
CA LEU A 330 -4.71 19.54 -7.29
C LEU A 330 -5.94 19.34 -8.21
N LYS A 331 -6.70 20.41 -8.47
CA LYS A 331 -7.77 20.44 -9.48
C LYS A 331 -7.25 20.78 -10.87
N GLY A 332 -6.31 21.73 -10.95
CA GLY A 332 -5.78 22.28 -12.19
C GLY A 332 -4.90 23.48 -11.92
N PHE A 333 -4.70 24.33 -12.92
CA PHE A 333 -3.90 25.54 -12.82
C PHE A 333 -4.68 26.74 -13.34
N ASP A 334 -4.42 27.91 -12.75
CA ASP A 334 -4.93 29.16 -13.30
C ASP A 334 -4.11 29.63 -14.51
N ARG A 335 -4.54 30.75 -15.13
CA ARG A 335 -3.86 31.35 -16.29
C ARG A 335 -2.41 31.76 -16.07
N SER A 336 -1.99 31.92 -14.81
CA SER A 336 -0.62 32.26 -14.43
C SER A 336 0.24 31.03 -14.14
N GLY A 337 -0.35 29.83 -14.18
CA GLY A 337 0.31 28.57 -13.83
C GLY A 337 0.33 28.31 -12.33
N MET A 338 -0.49 29.02 -11.53
CA MET A 338 -0.58 28.77 -10.09
C MET A 338 -1.53 27.60 -9.81
N PRO A 339 -1.18 26.69 -8.88
CA PRO A 339 -1.99 25.52 -8.58
C PRO A 339 -3.34 25.91 -7.96
N ILE A 340 -4.42 25.36 -8.50
CA ILE A 340 -5.77 25.44 -7.92
C ILE A 340 -6.01 24.13 -7.18
N GLN A 341 -6.18 24.20 -5.86
CA GLN A 341 -6.33 23.04 -4.99
C GLN A 341 -7.75 22.94 -4.42
N GLU A 342 -8.14 21.73 -4.02
CA GLU A 342 -9.31 21.53 -3.17
C GLU A 342 -9.05 22.06 -1.76
N GLU A 343 -10.11 22.18 -0.96
CA GLU A 343 -9.96 22.38 0.48
C GLU A 343 -9.34 21.12 1.11
N TYR A 344 -8.42 21.31 2.05
CA TYR A 344 -7.82 20.21 2.78
C TYR A 344 -8.75 19.79 3.93
N ILE A 345 -9.26 18.55 3.88
CA ILE A 345 -10.22 18.01 4.86
C ILE A 345 -9.51 17.08 5.87
N GLY A 346 -8.20 16.87 5.75
CA GLY A 346 -7.45 15.94 6.61
C GLY A 346 -7.03 16.51 7.97
N ASN A 347 -6.53 15.64 8.83
CA ASN A 347 -6.09 15.99 10.19
C ASN A 347 -4.64 16.53 10.18
N ILE A 348 -4.49 17.86 10.16
CA ILE A 348 -3.17 18.53 10.17
C ILE A 348 -2.32 18.12 11.37
N HIS A 349 -2.92 17.89 12.55
CA HIS A 349 -2.17 17.47 13.73
C HIS A 349 -1.63 16.05 13.59
N ALA A 350 -2.43 15.13 13.04
CA ALA A 350 -1.99 13.78 12.72
C ALA A 350 -0.87 13.79 11.68
N GLN A 351 -1.03 14.55 10.58
CA GLN A 351 0.00 14.67 9.55
C GLN A 351 1.32 15.21 10.09
N ASN A 352 1.27 16.22 10.97
CA ASN A 352 2.47 16.73 11.63
C ASN A 352 3.16 15.70 12.53
N ARG A 353 2.39 14.81 13.18
CA ARG A 353 2.96 13.70 13.98
C ARG A 353 3.58 12.62 13.11
N ILE A 354 2.93 12.23 12.00
CA ILE A 354 3.47 11.28 11.02
C ILE A 354 4.79 11.83 10.45
N TYR A 355 4.78 13.09 10.02
CA TYR A 355 5.96 13.78 9.52
C TYR A 355 7.10 13.78 10.54
N ARG A 356 6.82 14.19 11.78
CA ARG A 356 7.84 14.23 12.85
C ARG A 356 8.40 12.85 13.15
N ALA A 357 7.54 11.85 13.34
CA ALA A 357 7.95 10.47 13.63
C ALA A 357 8.86 9.89 12.54
N THR A 358 8.55 10.19 11.27
CA THR A 358 9.33 9.74 10.12
C THR A 358 10.66 10.47 10.02
N MET A 359 10.67 11.80 10.16
CA MET A 359 11.91 12.59 10.11
C MET A 359 12.86 12.27 11.27
N ASP A 360 12.34 12.01 12.47
CA ASP A 360 13.16 11.62 13.63
C ASP A 360 13.81 10.25 13.40
N TYR A 361 13.06 9.27 12.90
CA TYR A 361 13.62 7.98 12.51
C TYR A 361 14.62 8.10 11.36
N TYR A 362 14.32 8.91 10.34
CA TYR A 362 15.23 9.17 9.23
C TYR A 362 16.58 9.68 9.73
N ARG A 363 16.60 10.68 10.62
CA ARG A 363 17.82 11.24 11.20
C ARG A 363 18.57 10.22 12.07
N GLU A 364 17.83 9.47 12.89
CA GLU A 364 18.37 8.37 13.68
C GLU A 364 19.10 7.36 12.78
N TYR A 365 18.39 6.78 11.80
CA TYR A 365 18.95 5.80 10.88
C TYR A 365 20.11 6.38 10.07
N ARG A 366 19.93 7.59 9.51
CA ARG A 366 20.95 8.23 8.66
C ARG A 366 22.24 8.51 9.42
N SER A 367 22.15 8.85 10.71
CA SER A 367 23.30 9.14 11.57
C SER A 367 24.18 7.91 11.85
N MET A 368 23.65 6.69 11.65
CA MET A 368 24.39 5.45 11.87
C MET A 368 25.41 5.16 10.76
N TRP A 369 25.25 5.78 9.59
CA TRP A 369 25.97 5.45 8.37
C TRP A 369 26.82 6.63 7.90
N SER A 370 28.12 6.40 7.77
CA SER A 370 29.08 7.44 7.32
C SER A 370 29.13 7.58 5.80
N GLU A 371 28.60 6.58 5.09
CA GLU A 371 28.56 6.50 3.65
C GLU A 371 27.77 7.66 3.08
N LYS A 372 28.15 8.09 1.86
CA LYS A 372 27.45 9.14 1.14
C LYS A 372 25.99 8.79 0.86
N THR A 373 25.70 7.51 0.64
CA THR A 373 24.35 6.96 0.52
C THR A 373 24.15 5.94 1.63
N ALA A 374 23.13 6.14 2.47
CA ALA A 374 22.80 5.15 3.50
C ALA A 374 22.38 3.81 2.87
N PRO A 375 22.75 2.67 3.48
CA PRO A 375 22.39 1.35 2.99
C PRO A 375 20.88 1.09 3.08
N LEU A 376 20.39 0.18 2.24
CA LEU A 376 19.02 -0.29 2.27
C LEU A 376 18.89 -1.49 3.20
N ILE A 377 17.76 -1.57 3.87
CA ILE A 377 17.33 -2.69 4.69
C ILE A 377 16.56 -3.68 3.82
N SER A 378 16.67 -4.96 4.15
CA SER A 378 15.87 -6.05 3.62
C SER A 378 14.37 -5.74 3.63
N VAL A 379 13.74 -5.81 2.46
CA VAL A 379 12.29 -5.56 2.31
C VAL A 379 11.48 -6.58 3.10
N GLN A 380 11.95 -7.83 3.16
CA GLN A 380 11.32 -8.91 3.91
C GLN A 380 11.36 -8.64 5.42
N LEU A 381 12.48 -8.12 5.93
CA LEU A 381 12.58 -7.74 7.34
C LEU A 381 11.63 -6.58 7.68
N LEU A 382 11.62 -5.53 6.87
CA LEU A 382 10.71 -4.39 7.03
C LEU A 382 9.25 -4.83 7.10
N ASP A 383 8.84 -5.64 6.14
CA ASP A 383 7.45 -6.10 6.05
C ASP A 383 7.06 -7.01 7.22
N ALA A 384 7.94 -7.95 7.61
CA ALA A 384 7.72 -8.80 8.77
C ALA A 384 7.56 -7.99 10.07
N LEU A 385 8.34 -6.91 10.22
CA LEU A 385 8.23 -6.02 11.36
C LEU A 385 6.94 -5.17 11.34
N MET A 386 6.54 -4.68 10.16
CA MET A 386 5.27 -3.97 9.99
C MET A 386 4.07 -4.86 10.33
N GLU A 387 4.09 -6.11 9.87
CA GLU A 387 2.98 -7.05 10.01
C GLU A 387 2.66 -7.40 11.47
N MET A 388 3.60 -7.16 12.40
CA MET A 388 3.39 -7.32 13.84
C MET A 388 2.21 -6.50 14.38
N ILE A 389 1.84 -5.39 13.71
CA ILE A 389 0.65 -4.60 14.07
C ILE A 389 -0.63 -5.43 14.06
N ARG A 390 -0.67 -6.52 13.28
CA ARG A 390 -1.82 -7.43 13.17
C ARG A 390 -1.87 -8.47 14.29
N SER A 391 -0.88 -8.50 15.19
CA SER A 391 -0.90 -9.35 16.36
C SER A 391 -2.01 -8.90 17.31
N PRO A 392 -2.86 -9.81 17.81
CA PRO A 392 -3.86 -9.51 18.83
C PRO A 392 -3.26 -8.90 20.11
N GLN A 393 -1.96 -9.07 20.34
CA GLN A 393 -1.23 -8.49 21.48
C GLN A 393 -0.87 -7.01 21.30
N VAL A 394 -1.06 -6.43 20.12
CA VAL A 394 -0.85 -5.00 19.86
C VAL A 394 -2.19 -4.28 19.92
N LYS A 395 -2.34 -3.36 20.88
CA LYS A 395 -3.55 -2.58 21.09
C LYS A 395 -3.26 -1.11 20.79
N LEU A 396 -4.18 -0.48 20.07
CA LEU A 396 -4.10 0.95 19.75
C LEU A 396 -5.02 1.74 20.67
N THR A 397 -4.59 2.91 21.12
CA THR A 397 -5.50 3.88 21.77
C THR A 397 -6.55 4.39 20.78
N GLU A 398 -7.70 4.85 21.30
CA GLU A 398 -8.77 5.42 20.48
C GLU A 398 -8.32 6.60 19.61
N GLU A 399 -7.33 7.38 20.08
CA GLU A 399 -6.72 8.44 19.29
C GLU A 399 -6.07 7.86 18.03
N VAL A 400 -5.25 6.81 18.17
CA VAL A 400 -4.58 6.18 17.04
C VAL A 400 -5.59 5.49 16.13
N ARG A 401 -6.58 4.78 16.69
CA ARG A 401 -7.61 4.06 15.89
C ARG A 401 -8.37 4.97 14.93
N LYS A 402 -8.67 6.20 15.33
CA LYS A 402 -9.41 7.16 14.48
C LYS A 402 -8.66 7.51 13.19
N GLU A 403 -7.34 7.52 13.22
CA GLU A 403 -6.48 7.84 12.07
C GLU A 403 -6.41 6.67 11.04
N PHE A 404 -6.98 5.51 11.38
CA PHE A 404 -7.08 4.35 10.50
C PHE A 404 -8.43 4.28 9.79
N VAL A 405 -9.33 5.24 10.03
CA VAL A 405 -10.63 5.31 9.38
C VAL A 405 -10.52 6.22 8.15
N LEU A 406 -10.35 5.61 6.98
CA LEU A 406 -10.25 6.34 5.72
C LEU A 406 -11.63 6.47 5.08
N LYS A 407 -11.98 7.69 4.65
CA LYS A 407 -13.15 7.92 3.79
C LYS A 407 -12.67 7.97 2.34
N ASP A 408 -13.09 6.99 1.55
CA ASP A 408 -12.88 7.02 0.11
C ASP A 408 -13.90 8.00 -0.50
N SER A 409 -13.42 9.17 -0.92
CA SER A 409 -14.23 10.20 -1.57
C SER A 409 -14.74 9.79 -2.95
N PHE A 410 -14.15 8.79 -3.61
CA PHE A 410 -14.57 8.33 -4.93
C PHE A 410 -15.71 7.30 -4.88
N HIS A 411 -15.70 6.41 -3.88
CA HIS A 411 -16.70 5.34 -3.75
C HIS A 411 -17.70 5.57 -2.61
N ASN A 412 -17.53 6.66 -1.84
CA ASN A 412 -18.31 6.96 -0.64
C ASN A 412 -18.27 5.81 0.39
N GLU A 413 -17.17 5.04 0.38
CA GLU A 413 -16.94 3.93 1.30
C GLU A 413 -16.06 4.40 2.47
N THR A 414 -16.37 3.92 3.67
CA THR A 414 -15.50 4.11 4.83
C THR A 414 -14.72 2.82 5.08
N LEU A 415 -13.40 2.88 4.97
CA LEU A 415 -12.49 1.80 5.29
C LEU A 415 -11.97 1.99 6.71
N ASN A 416 -12.50 1.22 7.66
CA ASN A 416 -11.98 1.17 9.01
C ASN A 416 -10.83 0.16 9.08
N PHE A 417 -9.59 0.65 8.96
CA PHE A 417 -8.42 -0.22 8.99
C PHE A 417 -8.19 -0.83 10.37
N ALA A 418 -8.53 -0.13 11.46
CA ALA A 418 -8.30 -0.60 12.81
C ALA A 418 -9.19 -1.81 13.16
N ASP A 419 -10.50 -1.71 12.95
CA ASP A 419 -11.47 -2.75 13.39
C ASP A 419 -11.69 -3.86 12.37
N ASP A 420 -11.86 -3.49 11.10
CA ASP A 420 -12.38 -4.43 10.11
C ASP A 420 -11.27 -5.15 9.34
N ILE A 421 -10.08 -4.53 9.26
CA ILE A 421 -9.05 -4.90 8.28
C ILE A 421 -7.76 -5.39 8.94
N LEU A 422 -7.22 -4.66 9.92
CA LEU A 422 -5.93 -4.96 10.55
C LEU A 422 -6.04 -5.70 11.88
N ILE A 423 -6.70 -5.12 12.90
CA ILE A 423 -6.56 -5.51 14.33
C ILE A 423 -7.79 -6.18 14.91
#